data_AF-A0A9X1XT01-F1
#
_entry.id   AF-A0A9X1XT01-F1
#
_cell.length_a   1.000
_cell.length_b   1.000
_cell.length_c   1.000
_cell.angle_alpha   90.00
_cell.angle_beta   90.00
_cell.angle_gamma   90.00
#
_symmetry.space_group_name_H-M   'P 1'
#
loop_
_entity.id
_entity.type
_entity.pdbx_description
1 polymer ?
#
loop_
_entity_poly.entity_id
_entity_poly.type
_entity_poly.pdbx_seq_one_letter_code
_entity_poly.pdbx_strand_id
1 'polypeptide(L)'
;MIPFKLNRICTIMEPEAGNEYEVEGVLNPAVTRGPDGELYIFPRLVAKDNYSRIGIGKVKFNADGDPFEVERLGIALEPEMDYEKRPDGGGGCEDPRISYVKSVENYIMTYTAYGPDGPRIAMAKSKDLLSWERLGLVCFSLYKPLDFNNVDDKDASFFPTDLPSPHNHTSIAMLHRPLFPESIPEKTVKLDDNRSIDQHRESIWISYFNLKEGQETCLEHAQFTSHYRLAQPVYPWEKLKIGAGAPPILTKHGWLMIYHGVRKHNDCTEDQPRYTYSAGVMVLSENSPQEIIYRSPEPILVPELEDETIGIVGNVVFPTGTDRRDDIGQPERIDVYYGMADNRIGVAKMTIPDVLPKYWKSL
;
A
#
# COMPACT_ATOMS: atom_id res chain seq x y z
N MET A 1 20.84 -16.85 -0.50
CA MET A 1 21.07 -15.40 -0.43
C MET A 1 19.81 -14.71 -0.92
N ILE A 2 19.31 -13.70 -0.19
CA ILE A 2 18.16 -12.90 -0.62
C ILE A 2 18.70 -11.87 -1.61
N PRO A 3 18.17 -11.81 -2.84
CA PRO A 3 18.75 -10.98 -3.90
C PRO A 3 18.33 -9.51 -3.79
N PHE A 4 17.30 -9.22 -2.98
CA PHE A 4 16.80 -7.87 -2.71
C PHE A 4 17.26 -7.42 -1.32
N LYS A 5 17.70 -6.17 -1.21
CA LYS A 5 18.03 -5.52 0.05
C LYS A 5 17.70 -4.04 -0.05
N LEU A 6 16.93 -3.52 0.91
CA LEU A 6 16.72 -2.08 1.04
C LEU A 6 17.84 -1.48 1.90
N ASN A 7 18.40 -0.37 1.41
CA ASN A 7 19.38 0.43 2.12
C ASN A 7 18.77 1.80 2.38
N ARG A 8 18.66 2.19 3.64
CA ARG A 8 18.06 3.46 4.06
C ARG A 8 18.84 4.64 3.48
N ILE A 9 18.10 5.67 3.07
CA ILE A 9 18.63 6.94 2.56
C ILE A 9 18.49 8.00 3.65
N CYS A 10 17.26 8.30 4.06
CA CYS A 10 16.94 9.36 5.01
C CYS A 10 15.55 9.16 5.64
N THR A 11 15.28 9.87 6.74
CA THR A 11 13.93 10.25 7.16
C THR A 11 13.55 11.48 6.33
N ILE A 12 12.51 11.37 5.49
CA ILE A 12 12.16 12.39 4.50
C ILE A 12 11.05 13.33 5.00
N MET A 13 10.19 12.87 5.90
CA MET A 13 9.18 13.70 6.54
C MET A 13 9.01 13.30 8.01
N GLU A 14 8.82 14.31 8.85
CA GLU A 14 8.39 14.20 10.23
C GLU A 14 7.31 15.26 10.51
N PRO A 15 6.45 15.08 11.54
CA PRO A 15 5.48 16.09 11.92
C PRO A 15 6.14 17.43 12.27
N GLU A 16 5.64 18.52 11.69
CA GLU A 16 6.07 19.87 12.00
C GLU A 16 5.53 20.30 13.36
N ALA A 17 6.41 20.87 14.18
CA ALA A 17 6.05 21.37 15.50
C ALA A 17 4.93 22.43 15.40
N GLY A 18 3.80 22.16 16.04
CA GLY A 18 2.64 23.06 16.06
C GLY A 18 1.68 22.91 14.87
N ASN A 19 1.95 22.00 13.92
CA ASN A 19 1.02 21.72 12.83
C ASN A 19 -0.11 20.79 13.30
N GLU A 20 -1.31 21.33 13.46
CA GLU A 20 -2.48 20.59 13.97
C GLU A 20 -2.93 19.46 13.03
N TYR A 21 -2.58 19.53 11.74
CA TYR A 21 -3.02 18.56 10.75
C TYR A 21 -2.25 17.24 10.79
N GLU A 22 -1.12 17.20 11.47
CA GLU A 22 -0.19 16.07 11.50
C GLU A 22 0.39 15.81 12.89
N VAL A 23 -0.24 16.37 13.93
CA VAL A 23 0.24 16.28 15.33
C VAL A 23 0.39 14.84 15.83
N GLU A 24 -0.35 13.89 15.26
CA GLU A 24 -0.23 12.46 15.58
C GLU A 24 0.65 11.70 14.58
N GLY A 25 1.01 12.27 13.43
CA GLY A 25 1.95 11.67 12.50
C GLY A 25 1.83 12.10 11.03
N VAL A 26 2.91 11.86 10.28
CA VAL A 26 2.95 11.87 8.80
C VAL A 26 3.30 10.47 8.31
N LEU A 27 2.35 9.78 7.69
CA LEU A 27 2.40 8.32 7.54
C LEU A 27 2.24 7.89 6.08
N ASN A 28 2.64 6.64 5.81
CA ASN A 28 2.14 5.77 4.74
C ASN A 28 1.89 6.46 3.39
N PRO A 29 2.89 7.15 2.81
CA PRO A 29 2.67 7.99 1.63
C PRO A 29 2.48 7.18 0.34
N ALA A 30 1.67 7.70 -0.57
CA ALA A 30 1.84 7.38 -1.99
C ALA A 30 2.96 8.25 -2.58
N VAL A 31 3.63 7.78 -3.62
CA VAL A 31 4.46 8.64 -4.49
C VAL A 31 4.16 8.33 -5.95
N THR A 32 4.23 9.35 -6.79
CA THR A 32 4.10 9.18 -8.24
C THR A 32 4.68 10.39 -8.97
N ARG A 33 5.14 10.19 -10.21
CA ARG A 33 5.65 11.27 -11.04
C ARG A 33 4.52 11.96 -11.79
N GLY A 34 4.54 13.28 -11.79
CA GLY A 34 3.56 14.11 -12.50
C GLY A 34 3.85 14.23 -14.00
N PRO A 35 2.93 14.85 -14.76
CA PRO A 35 3.14 15.16 -16.17
C PRO A 35 4.34 16.08 -16.44
N ASP A 36 4.79 16.81 -15.42
CA ASP A 36 5.98 17.66 -15.40
C ASP A 36 7.29 16.88 -15.17
N GLY A 37 7.21 15.56 -14.91
CA GLY A 37 8.34 14.69 -14.62
C GLY A 37 8.82 14.70 -13.17
N GLU A 38 8.23 15.56 -12.34
CA GLU A 38 8.58 15.74 -10.94
C GLU A 38 7.96 14.67 -10.06
N LEU A 39 8.62 14.32 -8.96
CA LEU A 39 8.09 13.34 -8.00
C LEU A 39 7.24 14.04 -6.93
N TYR A 40 5.97 13.65 -6.86
CA TYR A 40 5.04 14.08 -5.82
C TYR A 40 4.87 12.99 -4.75
N ILE A 41 4.70 13.41 -3.51
CA ILE A 41 4.44 12.56 -2.34
C ILE A 41 3.10 12.94 -1.72
N PHE A 42 2.32 11.93 -1.31
CA PHE A 42 0.98 12.07 -0.77
C PHE A 42 0.91 11.39 0.60
N PRO A 43 1.38 12.05 1.67
CA PRO A 43 1.37 11.47 3.02
C PRO A 43 -0.05 11.43 3.60
N ARG A 44 -0.33 10.42 4.42
CA ARG A 44 -1.43 10.47 5.38
C ARG A 44 -1.01 11.41 6.52
N LEU A 45 -1.72 12.52 6.68
CA LEU A 45 -1.52 13.45 7.79
C LEU A 45 -2.54 13.13 8.88
N VAL A 46 -2.08 12.86 10.09
CA VAL A 46 -2.93 12.46 11.21
C VAL A 46 -3.04 13.59 12.21
N ALA A 47 -4.21 14.21 12.26
CA ALA A 47 -4.56 15.15 13.30
C ALA A 47 -5.03 14.42 14.56
N LYS A 48 -5.25 15.19 15.62
CA LYS A 48 -5.76 14.69 16.90
C LYS A 48 -6.97 13.76 16.72
N ASP A 49 -7.06 12.73 17.55
CA ASP A 49 -8.16 11.76 17.60
C ASP A 49 -8.21 10.86 16.34
N ASN A 50 -7.03 10.60 15.75
CA ASN A 50 -6.84 9.82 14.52
C ASN A 50 -7.70 10.31 13.36
N TYR A 51 -7.77 11.63 13.17
CA TYR A 51 -8.46 12.25 12.04
C TYR A 51 -7.48 12.43 10.87
N SER A 52 -7.69 11.66 9.81
CA SER A 52 -6.72 11.51 8.72
C SER A 52 -7.14 12.23 7.44
N ARG A 53 -6.17 12.88 6.79
CA ARG A 53 -6.30 13.51 5.47
C ARG A 53 -5.11 13.15 4.60
N ILE A 54 -5.22 13.38 3.29
CA ILE A 54 -4.11 13.17 2.36
C ILE A 54 -3.46 14.51 2.05
N GLY A 55 -2.20 14.66 2.46
CA GLY A 55 -1.36 15.79 2.09
C GLY A 55 -0.82 15.68 0.65
N ILE A 56 -0.18 16.74 0.18
CA ILE A 56 0.62 16.73 -1.05
C ILE A 56 1.92 17.49 -0.83
N GLY A 57 3.00 16.95 -1.36
CA GLY A 57 4.31 17.61 -1.39
C GLY A 57 5.11 17.22 -2.63
N LYS A 58 6.17 17.98 -2.91
CA LYS A 58 7.13 17.72 -3.98
C LYS A 58 8.45 17.24 -3.38
N VAL A 59 8.95 16.10 -3.85
CA VAL A 59 10.22 15.54 -3.37
C VAL A 59 11.38 16.27 -4.03
N LYS A 60 12.35 16.72 -3.23
CA LYS A 60 13.61 17.30 -3.69
C LYS A 60 14.72 16.25 -3.66
N PHE A 61 15.57 16.28 -4.69
CA PHE A 61 16.69 15.37 -4.87
C PHE A 61 18.01 16.11 -4.83
N ASN A 62 19.03 15.49 -4.24
CA ASN A 62 20.38 16.02 -4.21
C ASN A 62 21.13 15.73 -5.53
N ALA A 63 22.42 16.11 -5.61
CA ALA A 63 23.23 15.90 -6.81
C ALA A 63 23.44 14.42 -7.19
N ASP A 64 23.38 13.50 -6.23
CA ASP A 64 23.47 12.05 -6.46
C ASP A 64 22.12 11.43 -6.85
N GLY A 65 21.09 12.27 -6.96
CA GLY A 65 19.72 11.87 -7.19
C GLY A 65 19.05 11.27 -5.96
N ASP A 66 19.62 11.31 -4.76
CA ASP A 66 18.97 10.80 -3.55
C ASP A 66 17.95 11.82 -3.00
N PRO A 67 16.74 11.40 -2.60
CA PRO A 67 15.76 12.29 -2.00
C PRO A 67 16.23 12.78 -0.63
N PHE A 68 15.99 14.05 -0.32
CA PHE A 68 16.47 14.66 0.94
C PHE A 68 15.50 15.60 1.64
N GLU A 69 14.48 16.11 0.94
CA GLU A 69 13.50 17.04 1.51
C GLU A 69 12.16 16.91 0.76
N VAL A 70 11.06 17.30 1.40
CA VAL A 70 9.75 17.47 0.78
C VAL A 70 9.30 18.92 0.93
N GLU A 71 9.00 19.56 -0.19
CA GLU A 71 8.27 20.83 -0.20
C GLU A 71 6.77 20.53 -0.03
N ARG A 72 6.19 20.93 1.10
CA ARG A 72 4.76 20.74 1.36
C ARG A 72 3.94 21.71 0.52
N LEU A 73 2.98 21.19 -0.23
CA LEU A 73 2.14 21.96 -1.15
C LEU A 73 0.70 22.15 -0.63
N GLY A 74 0.28 21.36 0.38
CA GLY A 74 -1.02 21.49 1.03
C GLY A 74 -1.73 20.15 1.22
N ILE A 75 -3.05 20.17 1.07
CA ILE A 75 -3.94 19.00 1.22
C ILE A 75 -4.48 18.60 -0.15
N ALA A 76 -4.32 17.33 -0.51
CA ALA A 76 -4.89 16.74 -1.73
C ALA A 76 -6.32 16.26 -1.50
N LEU A 77 -6.59 15.60 -0.35
CA LEU A 77 -7.93 15.17 0.04
C LEU A 77 -8.18 15.47 1.53
N GLU A 78 -9.12 16.37 1.79
CA GLU A 78 -9.73 16.56 3.11
C GLU A 78 -11.00 15.67 3.20
N PRO A 79 -11.30 15.00 4.33
CA PRO A 79 -12.54 14.22 4.44
C PRO A 79 -13.78 15.09 4.23
N GLU A 80 -14.55 14.76 3.20
CA GLU A 80 -15.75 15.49 2.78
C GLU A 80 -16.98 14.60 2.78
N MET A 81 -16.81 13.30 2.55
CA MET A 81 -17.89 12.35 2.33
C MET A 81 -18.31 11.60 3.60
N ASP A 82 -19.56 11.16 3.65
CA ASP A 82 -20.11 10.41 4.80
C ASP A 82 -19.35 9.10 5.07
N TYR A 83 -18.86 8.44 4.00
CA TYR A 83 -18.05 7.22 4.12
C TYR A 83 -16.61 7.48 4.59
N GLU A 84 -16.20 8.73 4.77
CA GLU A 84 -14.90 9.13 5.31
C GLU A 84 -15.02 9.65 6.75
N LYS A 85 -16.22 9.98 7.24
CA LYS A 85 -16.40 10.71 8.50
C LYS A 85 -17.03 9.84 9.57
N ARG A 86 -16.38 9.74 10.73
CA ARG A 86 -16.94 9.00 11.86
C ARG A 86 -17.72 9.93 12.81
N PRO A 87 -18.78 9.42 13.46
CA PRO A 87 -19.55 10.21 14.43
C PRO A 87 -18.75 10.63 15.68
N ASP A 88 -17.66 9.93 15.99
CA ASP A 88 -16.81 10.16 17.16
C ASP A 88 -15.73 11.24 16.93
N GLY A 89 -15.67 11.82 15.72
CA GLY A 89 -14.70 12.87 15.37
C GLY A 89 -13.38 12.36 14.80
N GLY A 90 -13.14 11.05 14.75
CA GLY A 90 -12.01 10.45 14.03
C GLY A 90 -12.34 10.10 12.58
N GLY A 91 -11.55 9.20 11.99
CA GLY A 91 -11.79 8.69 10.63
C GLY A 91 -10.99 9.43 9.57
N GLY A 92 -11.46 9.39 8.33
CA GLY A 92 -10.93 10.21 7.24
C GLY A 92 -10.39 9.41 6.07
N CYS A 93 -9.45 10.03 5.34
CA CYS A 93 -8.79 9.45 4.18
C CYS A 93 -7.41 8.94 4.60
N GLU A 94 -7.16 7.64 4.48
CA GLU A 94 -5.95 6.99 4.98
C GLU A 94 -5.19 6.23 3.89
N ASP A 95 -3.87 6.11 4.08
CA ASP A 95 -2.97 5.18 3.37
C ASP A 95 -3.16 5.17 1.84
N PRO A 96 -2.91 6.30 1.15
CA PRO A 96 -3.13 6.41 -0.28
C PRO A 96 -2.13 5.54 -1.05
N ARG A 97 -2.53 5.11 -2.26
CA ARG A 97 -1.65 4.61 -3.33
C ARG A 97 -2.11 5.22 -4.64
N ILE A 98 -1.17 5.55 -5.51
CA ILE A 98 -1.48 6.23 -6.78
C ILE A 98 -0.85 5.49 -7.94
N SER A 99 -1.62 5.29 -9.01
CA SER A 99 -1.10 4.78 -10.28
C SER A 99 -1.71 5.57 -11.43
N TYR A 100 -0.92 5.83 -12.46
CA TYR A 100 -1.46 6.30 -13.72
C TYR A 100 -2.07 5.10 -14.47
N VAL A 101 -3.39 5.13 -14.69
CA VAL A 101 -4.10 4.05 -15.38
C VAL A 101 -4.34 4.47 -16.81
N LYS A 102 -3.56 3.89 -17.73
CA LYS A 102 -3.53 4.30 -19.14
C LYS A 102 -4.90 4.24 -19.82
N SER A 103 -5.68 3.19 -19.58
CA SER A 103 -7.02 3.03 -20.17
C SER A 103 -8.06 4.03 -19.68
N VAL A 104 -7.82 4.68 -18.54
CA VAL A 104 -8.66 5.73 -17.95
C VAL A 104 -8.07 7.13 -18.26
N GLU A 105 -6.83 7.20 -18.74
CA GLU A 105 -6.07 8.43 -19.00
C GLU A 105 -5.96 9.37 -17.78
N ASN A 106 -5.96 8.79 -16.58
CA ASN A 106 -5.95 9.51 -15.31
C ASN A 106 -5.03 8.83 -14.30
N TYR A 107 -4.50 9.64 -13.37
CA TYR A 107 -4.00 9.15 -12.11
C TYR A 107 -5.19 8.72 -11.26
N ILE A 108 -5.15 7.51 -10.72
CA ILE A 108 -6.13 7.01 -9.77
C ILE A 108 -5.44 6.85 -8.42
N MET A 109 -5.98 7.53 -7.42
CA MET A 109 -5.66 7.31 -6.02
C MET A 109 -6.67 6.32 -5.44
N THR A 110 -6.16 5.22 -4.93
CA THR A 110 -6.89 4.36 -4.00
C THR A 110 -6.51 4.76 -2.59
N TYR A 111 -7.49 4.82 -1.68
CA TYR A 111 -7.26 5.14 -0.27
C TYR A 111 -8.25 4.37 0.60
N THR A 112 -7.92 4.23 1.87
CA THR A 112 -8.85 3.70 2.87
C THR A 112 -9.70 4.83 3.40
N ALA A 113 -11.00 4.81 3.09
CA ALA A 113 -11.97 5.69 3.73
C ALA A 113 -12.40 5.05 5.06
N TYR A 114 -12.06 5.70 6.17
CA TYR A 114 -12.39 5.21 7.50
C TYR A 114 -13.63 5.92 8.04
N GLY A 115 -14.80 5.37 7.71
CA GLY A 115 -16.11 5.92 8.06
C GLY A 115 -16.88 5.12 9.11
N PRO A 116 -18.21 5.30 9.19
CA PRO A 116 -19.07 4.66 10.19
C PRO A 116 -19.09 3.13 10.08
N ASP A 117 -18.94 2.59 8.88
CA ASP A 117 -18.99 1.15 8.60
C ASP A 117 -17.62 0.45 8.69
N GLY A 118 -16.60 1.16 9.17
CA GLY A 118 -15.22 0.70 9.22
C GLY A 118 -14.40 1.11 7.98
N PRO A 119 -13.15 0.64 7.85
CA PRO A 119 -12.31 0.92 6.69
C PRO A 119 -12.90 0.30 5.42
N ARG A 120 -13.07 1.11 4.39
CA ARG A 120 -13.46 0.69 3.03
C ARG A 120 -12.49 1.29 2.02
N ILE A 121 -12.38 0.67 0.85
CA ILE A 121 -11.58 1.22 -0.23
C ILE A 121 -12.41 2.25 -0.98
N ALA A 122 -11.84 3.43 -1.17
CA ALA A 122 -12.38 4.48 -2.00
C ALA A 122 -11.38 4.90 -3.08
N MET A 123 -11.88 5.58 -4.11
CA MET A 123 -11.08 6.06 -5.23
C MET A 123 -11.27 7.56 -5.49
N ALA A 124 -10.22 8.20 -5.98
CA ALA A 124 -10.26 9.53 -6.58
C ALA A 124 -9.42 9.55 -7.87
N LYS A 125 -9.81 10.37 -8.86
CA LYS A 125 -9.07 10.56 -10.11
C LYS A 125 -8.51 11.97 -10.22
N SER A 126 -7.37 12.10 -10.89
CA SER A 126 -6.74 13.38 -11.22
C SER A 126 -6.06 13.31 -12.59
N LYS A 127 -5.95 14.44 -13.30
CA LYS A 127 -5.15 14.57 -14.52
C LYS A 127 -3.77 15.18 -14.27
N ASP A 128 -3.63 15.93 -13.18
CA ASP A 128 -2.48 16.80 -12.91
C ASP A 128 -1.82 16.53 -11.55
N LEU A 129 -2.37 15.60 -10.75
CA LEU A 129 -2.01 15.29 -9.36
C LEU A 129 -2.37 16.35 -8.32
N LEU A 130 -2.87 17.51 -8.75
CA LEU A 130 -3.19 18.65 -7.90
C LEU A 130 -4.69 18.71 -7.60
N SER A 131 -5.51 18.49 -8.63
CA SER A 131 -6.97 18.53 -8.51
C SER A 131 -7.54 17.11 -8.51
N TRP A 132 -8.33 16.77 -7.50
CA TRP A 132 -8.87 15.43 -7.31
C TRP A 132 -10.40 15.41 -7.34
N GLU A 133 -10.94 14.43 -8.06
CA GLU A 133 -12.38 14.14 -8.12
C GLU A 133 -12.64 12.76 -7.51
N ARG A 134 -13.51 12.68 -6.50
CA ARG A 134 -13.86 11.41 -5.85
C ARG A 134 -14.75 10.56 -6.75
N LEU A 135 -14.43 9.28 -6.84
CA LEU A 135 -15.20 8.28 -7.57
C LEU A 135 -16.13 7.46 -6.65
N GLY A 136 -15.95 7.56 -5.33
CA GLY A 136 -16.73 6.82 -4.35
C GLY A 136 -16.04 5.56 -3.84
N LEU A 137 -16.80 4.75 -3.09
CA LEU A 137 -16.37 3.44 -2.62
C LEU A 137 -16.22 2.46 -3.78
N VAL A 138 -15.23 1.57 -3.68
CA VAL A 138 -15.07 0.48 -4.64
C VAL A 138 -16.15 -0.57 -4.40
N CYS A 139 -16.82 -0.96 -5.48
CA CYS A 139 -17.83 -2.01 -5.47
C CYS A 139 -17.23 -3.33 -5.99
N PHE A 140 -17.65 -4.45 -5.39
CA PHE A 140 -17.23 -5.80 -5.79
C PHE A 140 -18.43 -6.66 -6.18
N SER A 141 -18.24 -7.59 -7.11
CA SER A 141 -19.20 -8.67 -7.35
C SER A 141 -19.16 -9.69 -6.22
N LEU A 142 -20.25 -10.42 -6.02
CA LEU A 142 -20.34 -11.42 -4.95
C LEU A 142 -19.37 -12.59 -5.21
N TYR A 143 -18.44 -12.83 -4.28
CA TYR A 143 -17.51 -13.96 -4.30
C TYR A 143 -17.91 -15.01 -3.26
N LYS A 144 -18.93 -15.83 -3.53
CA LYS A 144 -19.50 -16.74 -2.51
C LYS A 144 -18.42 -17.62 -1.83
N PRO A 145 -18.40 -17.70 -0.48
CA PRO A 145 -19.37 -17.14 0.47
C PRO A 145 -19.08 -15.70 0.94
N LEU A 146 -18.06 -15.03 0.42
CA LEU A 146 -17.62 -13.69 0.81
C LEU A 146 -18.30 -12.59 -0.01
N ASP A 147 -18.62 -11.49 0.68
CA ASP A 147 -19.06 -10.25 0.07
C ASP A 147 -18.13 -9.13 0.51
N PHE A 148 -17.23 -8.71 -0.38
CA PHE A 148 -16.22 -7.69 -0.07
C PHE A 148 -16.82 -6.32 0.23
N ASN A 149 -18.06 -6.06 -0.21
CA ASN A 149 -18.74 -4.79 0.09
C ASN A 149 -19.15 -4.69 1.57
N ASN A 150 -19.26 -5.83 2.26
CA ASN A 150 -19.76 -5.95 3.64
C ASN A 150 -18.68 -6.36 4.65
N VAL A 151 -17.40 -6.25 4.27
CA VAL A 151 -16.26 -6.45 5.16
C VAL A 151 -15.33 -5.26 5.09
N ASP A 152 -14.55 -5.09 6.14
CA ASP A 152 -13.45 -4.13 6.17
C ASP A 152 -12.45 -4.46 5.07
N ASP A 153 -11.89 -3.46 4.39
CA ASP A 153 -10.93 -3.65 3.30
C ASP A 153 -10.00 -2.44 3.19
N LYS A 154 -8.74 -2.66 2.82
CA LYS A 154 -7.68 -1.65 2.71
C LYS A 154 -6.50 -2.13 1.87
N ASP A 155 -5.41 -1.35 1.88
CA ASP A 155 -4.18 -1.63 1.13
C ASP A 155 -4.40 -1.80 -0.37
N ALA A 156 -5.34 -1.02 -0.90
CA ALA A 156 -5.70 -1.09 -2.30
C ALA A 156 -4.66 -0.39 -3.17
N SER A 157 -4.25 -1.02 -4.26
CA SER A 157 -3.40 -0.40 -5.27
C SER A 157 -3.67 -1.00 -6.65
N PHE A 158 -3.60 -0.17 -7.69
CA PHE A 158 -3.72 -0.64 -9.06
C PHE A 158 -2.39 -1.07 -9.64
N PHE A 159 -2.45 -1.97 -10.62
CA PHE A 159 -1.36 -2.10 -11.58
C PHE A 159 -1.39 -0.89 -12.53
N PRO A 160 -0.23 -0.35 -12.93
CA PRO A 160 -0.14 0.85 -13.78
C PRO A 160 -0.45 0.57 -15.26
N THR A 161 -0.97 -0.62 -15.58
CA THR A 161 -1.31 -1.01 -16.96
C THR A 161 -2.47 -2.00 -16.97
N ASP A 162 -3.08 -2.16 -18.14
CA ASP A 162 -4.14 -3.12 -18.35
C ASP A 162 -3.55 -4.53 -18.43
N LEU A 163 -4.18 -5.48 -17.75
CA LEU A 163 -3.70 -6.85 -17.60
C LEU A 163 -4.79 -7.85 -17.99
N PRO A 164 -4.41 -9.05 -18.47
CA PRO A 164 -5.37 -10.11 -18.68
C PRO A 164 -5.95 -10.56 -17.34
N SER A 165 -7.27 -10.63 -17.25
CA SER A 165 -7.96 -11.33 -16.16
C SER A 165 -7.76 -12.85 -16.28
N PRO A 166 -8.12 -13.64 -15.25
CA PRO A 166 -8.08 -15.10 -15.31
C PRO A 166 -8.95 -15.71 -16.43
N HIS A 167 -9.87 -14.92 -16.99
CA HIS A 167 -10.72 -15.29 -18.13
C HIS A 167 -10.24 -14.68 -19.45
N ASN A 168 -9.02 -14.15 -19.48
CA ASN A 168 -8.35 -13.58 -20.64
C ASN A 168 -9.05 -12.36 -21.26
N HIS A 169 -9.79 -11.60 -20.44
CA HIS A 169 -10.28 -10.27 -20.80
C HIS A 169 -9.23 -9.23 -20.42
N THR A 170 -9.05 -8.19 -21.24
CA THR A 170 -8.25 -7.03 -20.87
C THR A 170 -8.95 -6.27 -19.75
N SER A 171 -8.25 -6.04 -18.64
CA SER A 171 -8.84 -5.56 -17.40
C SER A 171 -7.90 -4.62 -16.65
N ILE A 172 -8.46 -3.74 -15.83
CA ILE A 172 -7.72 -3.06 -14.77
C ILE A 172 -7.66 -4.02 -13.58
N ALA A 173 -6.46 -4.26 -13.04
CA ALA A 173 -6.26 -5.11 -11.88
C ALA A 173 -5.98 -4.29 -10.62
N MET A 174 -6.63 -4.67 -9.52
CA MET A 174 -6.49 -4.06 -8.21
C MET A 174 -6.05 -5.09 -7.18
N LEU A 175 -4.97 -4.80 -6.47
CA LEU A 175 -4.63 -5.47 -5.22
C LEU A 175 -5.44 -4.87 -4.08
N HIS A 176 -5.85 -5.68 -3.11
CA HIS A 176 -6.52 -5.24 -1.90
C HIS A 176 -6.41 -6.28 -0.78
N ARG A 177 -6.84 -5.94 0.43
CA ARG A 177 -6.76 -6.80 1.61
C ARG A 177 -8.05 -6.71 2.44
N PRO A 178 -9.00 -7.62 2.22
CA PRO A 178 -10.15 -7.79 3.10
C PRO A 178 -9.71 -8.18 4.51
N LEU A 179 -10.37 -7.57 5.50
CA LEU A 179 -10.19 -7.75 6.93
C LEU A 179 -11.36 -8.57 7.44
N PHE A 180 -11.09 -9.79 7.86
CA PHE A 180 -12.13 -10.66 8.40
C PHE A 180 -12.31 -10.35 9.89
N PRO A 181 -13.53 -10.31 10.44
CA PRO A 181 -13.80 -9.88 11.82
C PRO A 181 -12.99 -10.58 12.93
N GLU A 182 -12.44 -11.78 12.67
CA GLU A 182 -11.58 -12.52 13.59
C GLU A 182 -10.07 -12.16 13.50
N SER A 183 -9.70 -11.21 12.64
CA SER A 183 -8.33 -10.84 12.27
C SER A 183 -7.88 -9.42 12.70
N ILE A 184 -8.78 -8.60 13.28
CA ILE A 184 -8.44 -7.25 13.78
C ILE A 184 -7.37 -7.34 14.91
N PRO A 185 -6.23 -6.62 14.82
CA PRO A 185 -5.09 -6.78 15.73
C PRO A 185 -5.42 -6.76 17.22
N GLU A 186 -6.25 -5.82 17.71
CA GLU A 186 -6.58 -5.75 19.14
C GLU A 186 -7.38 -6.98 19.63
N LYS A 187 -8.05 -7.70 18.72
CA LYS A 187 -8.84 -8.91 19.00
C LYS A 187 -8.06 -10.20 18.70
N THR A 188 -7.28 -10.24 17.62
CA THR A 188 -6.52 -11.44 17.18
C THR A 188 -5.33 -11.74 18.07
N VAL A 189 -4.78 -10.73 18.73
CA VAL A 189 -3.77 -10.91 19.77
C VAL A 189 -4.27 -11.78 20.93
N LYS A 190 -5.59 -11.81 21.20
CA LYS A 190 -6.20 -12.51 22.33
C LYS A 190 -6.70 -13.93 22.02
N LEU A 191 -6.58 -14.41 20.78
CA LEU A 191 -7.10 -15.71 20.35
C LEU A 191 -5.98 -16.75 20.24
N ASP A 192 -6.26 -18.00 20.64
CA ASP A 192 -5.32 -19.13 20.63
C ASP A 192 -4.88 -19.53 19.20
N ASP A 193 -3.64 -20.01 19.08
CA ASP A 193 -2.95 -20.41 17.83
C ASP A 193 -3.53 -21.68 17.17
N ASN A 194 -4.54 -22.32 17.78
CA ASN A 194 -5.03 -23.65 17.40
C ASN A 194 -6.29 -23.63 16.50
N ARG A 195 -6.35 -22.69 15.54
CA ARG A 195 -7.45 -22.64 14.57
C ARG A 195 -7.26 -23.74 13.51
N SER A 196 -8.19 -24.69 13.47
CA SER A 196 -8.25 -25.73 12.43
C SER A 196 -8.58 -25.09 11.08
N ILE A 197 -7.57 -24.92 10.23
CA ILE A 197 -7.61 -24.28 8.90
C ILE A 197 -7.80 -22.76 9.00
N ASP A 198 -6.72 -22.03 8.75
CA ASP A 198 -6.67 -20.56 8.76
C ASP A 198 -7.29 -19.96 7.48
N GLN A 199 -8.61 -20.11 7.33
CA GLN A 199 -9.35 -19.53 6.19
C GLN A 199 -9.43 -18.00 6.24
N HIS A 200 -8.97 -17.36 7.32
CA HIS A 200 -9.23 -15.96 7.66
C HIS A 200 -7.99 -15.11 8.03
N ARG A 201 -6.77 -15.52 7.65
CA ARG A 201 -5.61 -14.59 7.73
C ARG A 201 -5.77 -13.48 6.69
N GLU A 202 -5.63 -12.23 7.12
CA GLU A 202 -5.59 -11.08 6.22
C GLU A 202 -4.49 -11.32 5.17
N SER A 203 -4.93 -11.39 3.92
CA SER A 203 -4.20 -11.90 2.76
C SER A 203 -4.28 -10.89 1.63
N ILE A 204 -3.35 -10.94 0.68
CA ILE A 204 -3.41 -10.09 -0.52
C ILE A 204 -4.34 -10.75 -1.52
N TRP A 205 -5.34 -10.00 -1.97
CA TRP A 205 -6.27 -10.38 -3.03
C TRP A 205 -6.02 -9.54 -4.28
N ILE A 206 -6.38 -10.09 -5.43
CA ILE A 206 -6.42 -9.39 -6.71
C ILE A 206 -7.84 -9.49 -7.29
N SER A 207 -8.36 -8.36 -7.75
CA SER A 207 -9.68 -8.20 -8.33
C SER A 207 -9.60 -7.42 -9.64
N TYR A 208 -10.51 -7.67 -10.59
CA TYR A 208 -10.41 -7.17 -11.96
C TYR A 208 -11.65 -6.41 -12.40
N PHE A 209 -11.45 -5.26 -13.02
CA PHE A 209 -12.48 -4.53 -13.75
C PHE A 209 -12.28 -4.74 -15.26
N ASN A 210 -13.18 -5.47 -15.91
CA ASN A 210 -13.06 -5.79 -17.33
C ASN A 210 -13.31 -4.54 -18.19
N LEU A 211 -12.36 -4.24 -19.07
CA LEU A 211 -12.53 -3.19 -20.06
C LEU A 211 -13.49 -3.65 -21.16
N LYS A 212 -14.21 -2.70 -21.73
CA LYS A 212 -15.12 -2.93 -22.85
C LYS A 212 -14.46 -2.38 -24.11
N GLU A 213 -14.26 -3.25 -25.09
CA GLU A 213 -13.64 -2.87 -26.36
C GLU A 213 -14.42 -1.75 -27.05
N GLY A 214 -13.71 -0.71 -27.50
CA GLY A 214 -14.30 0.43 -28.21
C GLY A 214 -15.09 1.40 -27.33
N GLN A 215 -15.01 1.30 -25.99
CA GLN A 215 -15.65 2.21 -25.06
C GLN A 215 -14.62 2.96 -24.21
N GLU A 216 -14.92 4.22 -23.89
CA GLU A 216 -14.16 4.98 -22.90
C GLU A 216 -14.28 4.29 -21.53
N THR A 217 -13.15 4.17 -20.83
CA THR A 217 -13.12 3.53 -19.52
C THR A 217 -13.53 4.54 -18.45
N CYS A 218 -14.64 4.28 -17.78
CA CYS A 218 -15.06 5.05 -16.61
C CYS A 218 -15.06 4.16 -15.36
N LEU A 219 -14.41 4.63 -14.30
CA LEU A 219 -14.37 3.94 -13.01
C LEU A 219 -15.46 4.40 -12.03
N GLU A 220 -16.29 5.37 -12.40
CA GLU A 220 -17.45 5.76 -11.60
C GLU A 220 -18.44 4.60 -11.53
N HIS A 221 -18.79 4.18 -10.32
CA HIS A 221 -19.63 3.01 -10.06
C HIS A 221 -19.04 1.69 -10.62
N ALA A 222 -17.72 1.64 -10.84
CA ALA A 222 -17.07 0.41 -11.29
C ALA A 222 -17.30 -0.73 -10.30
N GLN A 223 -17.69 -1.88 -10.84
CA GLN A 223 -17.78 -3.13 -10.09
C GLN A 223 -16.61 -4.02 -10.47
N PHE A 224 -15.70 -4.25 -9.52
CA PHE A 224 -14.62 -5.21 -9.65
C PHE A 224 -15.15 -6.64 -9.52
N THR A 225 -14.60 -7.53 -10.32
CA THR A 225 -15.04 -8.91 -10.51
C THR A 225 -13.83 -9.86 -10.44
N SER A 226 -14.06 -11.17 -10.65
CA SER A 226 -13.00 -12.18 -10.78
C SER A 226 -11.96 -12.10 -9.67
N HIS A 227 -12.38 -12.41 -8.45
CA HIS A 227 -11.54 -12.26 -7.27
C HIS A 227 -10.63 -13.48 -7.07
N TYR A 228 -9.35 -13.24 -6.80
CA TYR A 228 -8.37 -14.30 -6.53
C TYR A 228 -7.53 -13.94 -5.30
N ARG A 229 -7.36 -14.90 -4.38
CA ARG A 229 -6.44 -14.74 -3.24
C ARG A 229 -5.01 -14.93 -3.74
N LEU A 230 -4.36 -13.82 -4.07
CA LEU A 230 -3.00 -13.78 -4.63
C LEU A 230 -1.97 -14.39 -3.68
N ALA A 231 -1.98 -13.98 -2.42
CA ALA A 231 -1.01 -14.46 -1.45
C ALA A 231 -1.62 -14.53 -0.05
N GLN A 232 -1.24 -15.56 0.71
CA GLN A 232 -1.50 -15.68 2.14
C GLN A 232 -0.16 -15.67 2.91
N PRO A 233 -0.16 -15.42 4.23
CA PRO A 233 1.01 -15.61 5.08
C PRO A 233 1.60 -17.03 4.97
N VAL A 234 2.89 -17.17 4.65
CA VAL A 234 3.56 -18.48 4.60
C VAL A 234 4.88 -18.51 5.38
N TYR A 235 5.54 -17.37 5.58
CA TYR A 235 6.79 -17.28 6.33
C TYR A 235 6.60 -16.80 7.79
N PRO A 236 7.52 -17.15 8.71
CA PRO A 236 7.40 -16.77 10.13
C PRO A 236 7.31 -15.26 10.39
N TRP A 237 8.03 -14.44 9.62
CA TRP A 237 8.09 -12.99 9.78
C TRP A 237 6.79 -12.27 9.36
N GLU A 238 5.95 -12.97 8.61
CA GLU A 238 4.68 -12.46 8.07
C GLU A 238 3.48 -13.29 8.54
N LYS A 239 3.69 -14.17 9.55
CA LYS A 239 2.75 -15.23 9.95
C LYS A 239 1.38 -14.69 10.33
N LEU A 240 1.29 -13.51 10.94
CA LEU A 240 0.03 -12.94 11.41
C LEU A 240 -0.84 -12.47 10.24
N LYS A 241 -0.25 -11.67 9.35
CA LYS A 241 -0.92 -11.11 8.17
C LYS A 241 0.06 -10.52 7.17
N ILE A 242 -0.41 -10.33 5.95
CA ILE A 242 0.28 -9.60 4.88
C ILE A 242 -0.68 -8.65 4.18
N GLY A 243 -0.15 -7.58 3.58
CA GLY A 243 -0.90 -6.68 2.71
C GLY A 243 -0.02 -6.06 1.64
N ALA A 244 -0.65 -5.66 0.54
CA ALA A 244 0.05 -4.96 -0.53
C ALA A 244 0.61 -3.63 0.00
N GLY A 245 1.78 -3.26 -0.50
CA GLY A 245 2.43 -2.01 -0.14
C GLY A 245 2.20 -0.96 -1.21
N ALA A 246 3.28 -0.62 -1.91
CA ALA A 246 3.26 0.27 -3.06
C ALA A 246 2.67 -0.42 -4.31
N PRO A 247 2.15 0.38 -5.28
CA PRO A 247 1.74 -0.14 -6.58
C PRO A 247 2.82 -1.00 -7.25
N PRO A 248 2.47 -2.12 -7.90
CA PRO A 248 3.45 -2.97 -8.57
C PRO A 248 4.18 -2.25 -9.72
N ILE A 249 5.50 -2.45 -9.81
CA ILE A 249 6.35 -1.89 -10.88
C ILE A 249 6.79 -3.02 -11.81
N LEU A 250 6.66 -2.83 -13.13
CA LEU A 250 7.19 -3.77 -14.10
C LEU A 250 8.72 -3.68 -14.17
N THR A 251 9.38 -4.83 -14.03
CA THR A 251 10.84 -5.00 -14.09
C THR A 251 11.22 -6.07 -15.10
N LYS A 252 12.52 -6.27 -15.34
CA LYS A 252 13.03 -7.37 -16.18
C LYS A 252 12.63 -8.78 -15.72
N HIS A 253 12.13 -8.92 -14.49
CA HIS A 253 11.69 -10.20 -13.92
C HIS A 253 10.17 -10.37 -13.83
N GLY A 254 9.40 -9.34 -14.22
CA GLY A 254 7.95 -9.26 -14.01
C GLY A 254 7.56 -8.13 -13.04
N TRP A 255 6.35 -8.21 -12.48
CA TRP A 255 5.80 -7.21 -11.58
C TRP A 255 6.41 -7.31 -10.20
N LEU A 256 7.27 -6.37 -9.83
CA LEU A 256 7.80 -6.22 -8.48
C LEU A 256 6.75 -5.57 -7.59
N MET A 257 6.37 -6.26 -6.52
CA MET A 257 5.51 -5.75 -5.45
C MET A 257 6.29 -5.77 -4.14
N ILE A 258 6.42 -4.60 -3.51
CA ILE A 258 6.86 -4.51 -2.13
C ILE A 258 5.61 -4.62 -1.26
N TYR A 259 5.63 -5.52 -0.29
CA TYR A 259 4.49 -5.82 0.56
C TYR A 259 4.91 -5.79 2.02
N HIS A 260 3.95 -5.57 2.92
CA HIS A 260 4.22 -5.67 4.35
C HIS A 260 3.80 -7.03 4.87
N GLY A 261 4.55 -7.53 5.86
CA GLY A 261 4.22 -8.72 6.63
C GLY A 261 4.32 -8.43 8.12
N VAL A 262 3.47 -9.09 8.89
CA VAL A 262 3.37 -8.86 10.33
C VAL A 262 3.69 -10.13 11.09
N ARG A 263 4.60 -10.02 12.06
CA ARG A 263 4.89 -11.07 13.03
C ARG A 263 4.32 -10.68 14.38
N LYS A 264 3.64 -11.62 15.06
CA LYS A 264 3.28 -11.49 16.48
C LYS A 264 4.45 -11.96 17.35
N HIS A 265 4.71 -11.26 18.45
CA HIS A 265 5.69 -11.67 19.47
C HIS A 265 4.96 -12.21 20.70
N ASN A 266 5.56 -13.20 21.36
CA ASN A 266 4.98 -13.85 22.54
C ASN A 266 5.31 -13.13 23.85
N ASP A 267 6.38 -12.33 23.87
CA ASP A 267 7.03 -11.85 25.10
C ASP A 267 6.99 -10.31 25.24
N CYS A 268 5.85 -9.66 25.00
CA CYS A 268 5.71 -8.19 25.13
C CYS A 268 4.91 -7.78 26.37
N THR A 269 5.34 -6.69 27.02
CA THR A 269 4.64 -6.02 28.13
C THR A 269 3.45 -5.18 27.62
N GLU A 270 2.63 -4.60 28.52
CA GLU A 270 1.50 -3.74 28.12
C GLU A 270 1.92 -2.51 27.29
N ASP A 271 3.18 -2.06 27.42
CA ASP A 271 3.68 -0.81 26.83
C ASP A 271 4.36 -0.97 25.45
N GLN A 272 4.47 -2.19 24.90
CA GLN A 272 5.04 -2.43 23.56
C GLN A 272 4.09 -3.21 22.65
N PRO A 273 3.99 -2.84 21.35
CA PRO A 273 3.14 -3.54 20.42
C PRO A 273 3.57 -5.01 20.31
N ARG A 274 2.60 -5.91 20.43
CA ARG A 274 2.79 -7.37 20.37
C ARG A 274 3.13 -7.88 18.96
N TYR A 275 3.57 -7.01 18.07
CA TYR A 275 3.83 -7.32 16.68
C TYR A 275 4.87 -6.39 16.04
N THR A 276 5.47 -6.85 14.94
CA THR A 276 6.39 -6.08 14.10
C THR A 276 5.91 -6.10 12.67
N TYR A 277 5.86 -4.92 12.03
CA TYR A 277 5.66 -4.79 10.59
C TYR A 277 7.02 -4.72 9.90
N SER A 278 7.19 -5.52 8.86
CA SER A 278 8.41 -5.56 8.03
C SER A 278 8.06 -5.58 6.55
N ALA A 279 9.00 -5.23 5.68
CA ALA A 279 8.79 -5.24 4.24
C ALA A 279 9.39 -6.50 3.60
N GLY A 280 8.67 -7.08 2.64
CA GLY A 280 9.14 -8.15 1.76
C GLY A 280 8.95 -7.80 0.29
N VAL A 281 9.38 -8.71 -0.58
CA VAL A 281 9.21 -8.60 -2.04
C VAL A 281 8.49 -9.82 -2.59
N MET A 282 7.53 -9.57 -3.48
CA MET A 282 7.03 -10.54 -4.44
C MET A 282 7.36 -10.07 -5.86
N VAL A 283 7.68 -11.01 -6.73
CA VAL A 283 7.72 -10.79 -8.18
C VAL A 283 6.62 -11.65 -8.78
N LEU A 284 5.69 -11.03 -9.51
CA LEU A 284 4.56 -11.68 -10.15
C LEU A 284 4.82 -11.78 -11.66
N SER A 285 4.21 -12.76 -12.32
CA SER A 285 4.29 -12.92 -13.77
C SER A 285 3.71 -11.72 -14.49
N GLU A 286 4.44 -11.22 -15.50
CA GLU A 286 4.04 -10.08 -16.32
C GLU A 286 2.68 -10.31 -16.99
N ASN A 287 2.48 -11.52 -17.53
CA ASN A 287 1.28 -11.89 -18.31
C ASN A 287 0.21 -12.59 -17.47
N SER A 288 0.50 -12.91 -16.21
CA SER A 288 -0.40 -13.64 -15.33
C SER A 288 -0.14 -13.20 -13.89
N PRO A 289 -0.55 -11.99 -13.49
CA PRO A 289 -0.18 -11.39 -12.20
C PRO A 289 -0.66 -12.20 -10.99
N GLN A 290 -1.56 -13.16 -11.16
CA GLN A 290 -1.92 -14.16 -10.16
C GLN A 290 -0.82 -15.17 -9.83
N GLU A 291 0.20 -15.30 -10.69
CA GLU A 291 1.31 -16.22 -10.53
C GLU A 291 2.51 -15.53 -9.88
N ILE A 292 2.87 -15.98 -8.68
CA ILE A 292 4.08 -15.53 -7.98
C ILE A 292 5.30 -16.25 -8.59
N ILE A 293 6.22 -15.50 -9.19
CA ILE A 293 7.52 -15.98 -9.69
C ILE A 293 8.53 -16.10 -8.54
N TYR A 294 8.53 -15.13 -7.63
CA TYR A 294 9.42 -15.08 -6.49
C TYR A 294 8.75 -14.43 -5.29
N ARG A 295 9.06 -14.91 -4.09
CA ARG A 295 8.69 -14.28 -2.82
C ARG A 295 9.88 -14.36 -1.87
N SER A 296 10.19 -13.26 -1.19
CA SER A 296 11.31 -13.22 -0.24
C SER A 296 11.00 -14.07 1.01
N PRO A 297 11.85 -15.05 1.37
CA PRO A 297 11.63 -15.89 2.55
C PRO A 297 11.85 -15.15 3.89
N GLU A 298 12.64 -14.08 3.88
CA GLU A 298 12.86 -13.17 5.00
C GLU A 298 12.53 -11.75 4.56
N PRO A 299 12.30 -10.81 5.50
CA PRO A 299 12.09 -9.41 5.17
C PRO A 299 13.34 -8.79 4.53
N ILE A 300 13.10 -7.81 3.64
CA ILE A 300 14.13 -7.00 2.99
C ILE A 300 14.38 -5.66 3.72
N LEU A 301 13.49 -5.29 4.63
CA LEU A 301 13.60 -4.18 5.58
C LEU A 301 12.83 -4.56 6.85
N VAL A 302 13.50 -4.42 8.00
CA VAL A 302 12.90 -4.58 9.34
C VAL A 302 13.13 -3.29 10.13
N PRO A 303 12.28 -2.96 11.12
CA PRO A 303 12.54 -1.84 12.01
C PRO A 303 13.85 -2.04 12.78
N GLU A 304 14.79 -1.10 12.64
CA GLU A 304 16.10 -1.11 13.30
C GLU A 304 16.44 0.27 13.87
N LEU A 305 16.00 1.35 13.23
CA LEU A 305 16.24 2.71 13.70
C LEU A 305 15.29 3.09 14.85
N GLU A 306 15.71 4.04 15.67
CA GLU A 306 14.87 4.61 16.74
C GLU A 306 13.55 5.13 16.17
N ASP A 307 13.60 5.90 15.08
CA ASP A 307 12.44 6.41 14.34
C ASP A 307 11.49 5.32 13.79
N GLU A 308 11.95 4.06 13.67
CA GLU A 308 11.12 2.92 13.19
C GLU A 308 10.60 2.06 14.37
N THR A 309 11.24 2.17 15.53
CA THR A 309 10.96 1.35 16.71
C THR A 309 10.17 2.11 17.77
N ILE A 310 10.21 3.45 17.75
CA ILE A 310 9.53 4.33 18.70
C ILE A 310 8.64 5.32 17.93
N GLY A 311 7.36 5.36 18.29
CA GLY A 311 6.36 6.24 17.71
C GLY A 311 4.98 5.92 18.29
N ILE A 312 3.89 6.30 17.61
CA ILE A 312 2.52 5.98 18.04
C ILE A 312 2.32 4.45 18.06
N VAL A 313 2.84 3.78 17.03
CA VAL A 313 2.94 2.32 16.98
C VAL A 313 4.38 1.95 16.65
N GLY A 314 5.13 1.56 17.69
CA GLY A 314 6.52 1.13 17.52
C GLY A 314 6.68 -0.14 16.67
N ASN A 315 7.90 -0.38 16.19
CA ASN A 315 8.30 -1.55 15.40
C ASN A 315 7.54 -1.65 14.05
N VAL A 316 7.48 -0.54 13.32
CA VAL A 316 6.79 -0.47 12.02
C VAL A 316 7.71 0.09 10.94
N VAL A 317 7.86 -0.69 9.87
CA VAL A 317 8.19 -0.19 8.53
C VAL A 317 7.07 -0.58 7.57
N PHE A 318 6.46 0.40 6.91
CA PHE A 318 5.25 0.19 6.11
C PHE A 318 5.42 0.77 4.69
N PRO A 319 5.84 -0.04 3.69
CA PRO A 319 6.21 0.45 2.36
C PRO A 319 4.98 0.74 1.49
N THR A 320 4.78 1.99 1.09
CA THR A 320 3.53 2.43 0.43
C THR A 320 3.74 3.21 -0.87
N GLY A 321 4.97 3.69 -1.11
CA GLY A 321 5.35 4.37 -2.33
C GLY A 321 6.64 3.81 -2.92
N THR A 322 6.74 3.79 -4.25
CA THR A 322 7.94 3.38 -4.98
C THR A 322 8.17 4.28 -6.19
N ASP A 323 9.42 4.68 -6.43
CA ASP A 323 9.85 5.45 -7.59
C ASP A 323 10.97 4.72 -8.35
N ARG A 324 10.74 4.42 -9.63
CA ARG A 324 11.76 3.84 -10.52
C ARG A 324 12.57 4.97 -11.13
N ARG A 325 13.89 4.91 -11.00
CA ARG A 325 14.79 6.04 -11.29
C ARG A 325 15.22 6.15 -12.75
N ASP A 326 14.23 6.09 -13.65
CA ASP A 326 14.42 6.29 -15.09
C ASP A 326 14.89 7.72 -15.41
N ASP A 327 14.47 8.70 -14.59
CA ASP A 327 14.80 10.12 -14.68
C ASP A 327 16.30 10.41 -14.68
N ILE A 328 17.07 9.59 -13.96
CA ILE A 328 18.52 9.68 -13.85
C ILE A 328 19.25 8.53 -14.56
N GLY A 329 18.55 7.80 -15.45
CA GLY A 329 19.12 6.70 -16.22
C GLY A 329 19.47 5.46 -15.39
N GLN A 330 18.79 5.25 -14.25
CA GLN A 330 18.99 4.10 -13.36
C GLN A 330 17.69 3.27 -13.24
N PRO A 331 17.23 2.60 -14.32
CA PRO A 331 15.95 1.88 -14.34
C PRO A 331 15.90 0.69 -13.36
N GLU A 332 17.07 0.16 -12.97
CA GLU A 332 17.17 -0.92 -12.00
C GLU A 332 17.18 -0.41 -10.54
N ARG A 333 17.23 0.90 -10.32
CA ARG A 333 17.14 1.49 -8.98
C ARG A 333 15.68 1.81 -8.66
N ILE A 334 15.22 1.30 -7.52
CA ILE A 334 13.90 1.58 -6.96
C ILE A 334 14.10 2.26 -5.61
N ASP A 335 13.58 3.49 -5.48
CA ASP A 335 13.45 4.18 -4.20
C ASP A 335 12.08 3.82 -3.59
N VAL A 336 12.06 3.56 -2.29
CA VAL A 336 10.90 3.06 -1.54
C VAL A 336 10.61 4.00 -0.39
N TYR A 337 9.40 4.56 -0.38
CA TYR A 337 8.90 5.46 0.63
C TYR A 337 8.01 4.66 1.59
N TYR A 338 8.33 4.73 2.88
CA TYR A 338 7.70 3.87 3.89
C TYR A 338 7.38 4.65 5.17
N GLY A 339 6.25 4.32 5.79
CA GLY A 339 5.93 4.78 7.14
C GLY A 339 6.86 4.17 8.18
N MET A 340 7.25 4.96 9.18
CA MET A 340 8.12 4.58 10.29
C MET A 340 7.38 4.81 11.61
N ALA A 341 7.22 3.74 12.40
CA ALA A 341 6.62 3.75 13.74
C ALA A 341 5.25 4.48 13.88
N ASP A 342 4.45 4.52 12.81
CA ASP A 342 3.25 5.36 12.71
C ASP A 342 3.50 6.81 13.19
N ASN A 343 4.62 7.41 12.76
CA ASN A 343 4.92 8.81 13.07
C ASN A 343 5.60 9.57 11.93
N ARG A 344 6.49 8.91 11.18
CA ARG A 344 7.40 9.53 10.21
C ARG A 344 7.38 8.81 8.87
N ILE A 345 8.04 9.38 7.88
CA ILE A 345 8.28 8.76 6.58
C ILE A 345 9.78 8.65 6.34
N GLY A 346 10.22 7.45 6.00
CA GLY A 346 11.58 7.15 5.56
C GLY A 346 11.66 6.85 4.07
N VAL A 347 12.88 6.91 3.54
CA VAL A 347 13.20 6.42 2.19
C VAL A 347 14.33 5.43 2.25
N ALA A 348 14.20 4.34 1.50
CA ALA A 348 15.26 3.36 1.28
C ALA A 348 15.35 3.03 -0.22
N LYS A 349 16.54 2.63 -0.69
CA LYS A 349 16.75 2.22 -2.08
C LYS A 349 17.19 0.76 -2.20
N MET A 350 16.77 0.14 -3.28
CA MET A 350 17.27 -1.16 -3.71
C MET A 350 17.61 -1.15 -5.19
N THR A 351 18.40 -2.15 -5.61
CA THR A 351 18.69 -2.43 -7.01
C THR A 351 18.04 -3.74 -7.40
N ILE A 352 17.40 -3.79 -8.56
CA ILE A 352 16.86 -5.01 -9.13
C ILE A 352 18.03 -5.96 -9.46
N PRO A 353 18.05 -7.17 -8.89
CA PRO A 353 19.14 -8.12 -9.09
C PRO A 353 19.19 -8.59 -10.55
N ASP A 354 20.36 -8.99 -11.02
CA ASP A 354 20.49 -9.54 -12.39
C ASP A 354 19.75 -10.86 -12.58
N VAL A 355 19.68 -11.68 -11.53
CA VAL A 355 19.08 -13.01 -11.56
C VAL A 355 18.21 -13.22 -10.33
N LEU A 356 17.01 -13.76 -10.54
CA LEU A 356 16.18 -14.25 -9.45
C LEU A 356 16.56 -15.68 -9.04
N PRO A 357 16.60 -15.98 -7.73
CA PRO A 357 16.75 -17.34 -7.24
C PRO A 357 15.54 -18.20 -7.64
N LYS A 358 15.80 -19.46 -8.03
CA LYS A 358 14.76 -20.44 -8.44
C LYS A 358 13.94 -21.02 -7.27
N TYR A 359 13.93 -20.39 -6.10
CA TYR A 359 13.48 -21.02 -4.85
C TYR A 359 11.98 -20.95 -4.57
N TRP A 360 11.16 -20.36 -5.45
CA TRP A 360 9.72 -20.42 -5.24
C TRP A 360 9.14 -21.74 -5.77
N LYS A 361 8.61 -22.55 -4.85
CA LYS A 361 7.62 -23.58 -5.16
C LYS A 361 6.31 -23.10 -4.57
N SER A 362 5.27 -23.01 -5.38
CA SER A 362 3.90 -22.78 -4.91
C SER A 362 3.58 -23.81 -3.82
N LEU A 363 3.33 -23.34 -2.59
CA LEU A 363 2.79 -24.16 -1.51
C LEU A 363 1.26 -24.20 -1.59
#